data_AF-A0A661FRP8-F1
#
_entry.id   AF-A0A661FRP8-F1
#
_cell.length_a   1.000
_cell.length_b   1.000
_cell.length_c   1.000
_cell.angle_alpha   90.00
_cell.angle_beta   90.00
_cell.angle_gamma   90.00
#
_symmetry.space_group_name_H-M   'P 1'
#
loop_
_entity.id
_entity.type
_entity.pdbx_description
1 polymer ?
#
loop_
_entity_poly.entity_id
_entity_poly.type
_entity_poly.pdbx_seq_one_letter_code
_entity_poly.pdbx_strand_id
1 'polypeptide(L)'
;MMLDNDTTKPGTEENVIVDWRSFLTWVTTSILIYGFLSGLAILLLPFGAFTQYSIVVHSAVGILSCVPICWLVYLHWRRRNHQIPPMVQWVAGLATLLLAVCILAGVVLSLQAAFGTWVTPAVRYVHLVAGLLLGLAVFAHLVPILLRYRNTPATVRRPARHKFVAIGISGIFILFAITYGMAESLQKPTHFQAFDDDYSWKFDIDRPFWPSQANISNPPWQTQMHESLRQVLGEADIAALQSELSEWKATAGGPITALRAAIDTLDANDQLQPRLQQILVDAEINLKQTGAIRPESLTGSAGCGASGCHDTIYKEWLPSAHGFAATDILFRRVQQLLSDSEGSDQTRLCAGCHDPVALLSGSRDGKSSNDHELTTFEGNSCLVCHSTVSTDEKGNGGYVLQIPDRYLFDRSDTGIGQFLNHFLIRSYSYQHVDTYDRPLYKTSEFCAACHKQTPLPGIRTSAGIAQEQNEYDSWKMGRWYHEEDESLRIECRECHMPLVDSDDPASGDAHDINRSSNDGKHRSHRMLGSNMYIPVVQELVGGQEHAEQTIAWLRGEIEIPEIESKWDTGPVVTLEIVAPDRIKAGDLVDLQLHLYNNKTGHEFPA
;
A
#
# COMPACT_ATOMS: atom_id res chain seq x y z
N MET A 1 -20.36 42.04 -33.28
CA MET A 1 -20.75 43.40 -32.83
C MET A 1 -19.47 44.23 -32.79
N MET A 2 -19.44 45.31 -33.57
CA MET A 2 -18.23 46.01 -34.03
C MET A 2 -17.31 46.51 -32.90
N LEU A 3 -16.00 46.38 -33.14
CA LEU A 3 -14.91 46.98 -32.37
C LEU A 3 -14.90 48.48 -32.64
N ASP A 4 -15.05 49.30 -31.60
CA ASP A 4 -14.74 50.73 -31.67
C ASP A 4 -13.52 51.00 -30.78
N ASN A 5 -12.50 51.58 -31.41
CA ASN A 5 -11.14 51.69 -30.92
C ASN A 5 -10.84 53.18 -30.76
N ASP A 6 -11.39 53.82 -29.72
CA ASP A 6 -11.12 55.23 -29.42
C ASP A 6 -10.14 55.34 -28.24
N THR A 7 -8.89 55.65 -28.58
CA THR A 7 -7.78 55.86 -27.66
C THR A 7 -7.52 57.34 -27.44
N THR A 8 -8.46 58.13 -26.91
CA THR A 8 -8.15 59.48 -26.39
C THR A 8 -9.12 59.97 -25.30
N LYS A 9 -8.94 59.56 -24.03
CA LYS A 9 -9.44 60.31 -22.85
C LYS A 9 -8.72 59.88 -21.55
N PRO A 10 -8.15 60.81 -20.76
CA PRO A 10 -7.63 60.50 -19.43
C PRO A 10 -8.78 60.10 -18.50
N GLY A 11 -8.52 59.09 -17.67
CA GLY A 11 -9.53 58.22 -17.05
C GLY A 11 -10.55 58.94 -16.16
N THR A 12 -11.80 58.92 -16.60
CA THR A 12 -12.97 59.10 -15.74
C THR A 12 -13.17 57.83 -14.90
N GLU A 13 -13.69 57.96 -13.67
CA GLU A 13 -14.00 56.87 -12.74
C GLU A 13 -14.83 55.71 -13.36
N GLU A 14 -15.44 55.93 -14.52
CA GLU A 14 -16.28 54.98 -15.26
C GLU A 14 -15.57 53.70 -15.69
N ASN A 15 -14.30 53.76 -16.08
CA ASN A 15 -13.58 52.57 -16.56
C ASN A 15 -13.18 51.60 -15.44
N VAL A 16 -12.97 52.10 -14.21
CA VAL A 16 -12.69 51.26 -13.01
C VAL A 16 -13.94 50.51 -12.54
N ILE A 17 -15.14 50.97 -12.94
CA ILE A 17 -16.45 50.41 -12.54
C ILE A 17 -16.76 49.12 -13.32
N VAL A 18 -16.13 48.88 -14.47
CA VAL A 18 -16.39 47.70 -15.32
C VAL A 18 -15.82 46.40 -14.72
N ASP A 19 -14.67 46.46 -14.04
CA ASP A 19 -13.98 45.26 -13.53
C ASP A 19 -14.75 44.50 -12.44
N TRP A 20 -15.48 45.21 -11.57
CA TRP A 20 -16.29 44.60 -10.50
C TRP A 20 -17.66 44.12 -10.97
N ARG A 21 -18.03 44.39 -12.22
CA ARG A 21 -19.30 43.99 -12.84
C ARG A 21 -19.15 42.86 -13.85
N SER A 22 -17.92 42.47 -14.16
CA SER A 22 -17.64 41.40 -15.10
C SER A 22 -17.91 40.05 -14.45
N PHE A 23 -18.78 39.27 -15.07
CA PHE A 23 -19.02 37.87 -14.72
C PHE A 23 -17.72 37.06 -14.68
N LEU A 24 -16.78 37.36 -15.59
CA LEU A 24 -15.46 36.72 -15.62
C LEU A 24 -14.66 36.96 -14.32
N THR A 25 -14.68 38.18 -13.79
CA THR A 25 -14.00 38.49 -12.51
C THR A 25 -14.60 37.69 -11.36
N TRP A 26 -15.93 37.55 -11.35
CA TRP A 26 -16.66 36.86 -10.29
C TRP A 26 -16.32 35.37 -10.30
N VAL A 27 -16.46 34.71 -11.44
CA VAL A 27 -16.15 33.28 -11.61
C VAL A 27 -14.68 32.99 -11.33
N THR A 28 -13.76 33.81 -11.84
CA THR A 28 -12.33 33.58 -11.64
C THR A 28 -11.93 33.74 -10.18
N THR A 29 -12.52 34.70 -9.46
CA THR A 29 -12.27 34.85 -8.02
C THR A 29 -12.83 33.68 -7.23
N SER A 30 -14.03 33.18 -7.56
CA SER A 30 -14.56 31.93 -6.99
C SER A 30 -13.60 30.76 -7.19
N ILE A 31 -13.06 30.61 -8.40
CA ILE A 31 -12.14 29.51 -8.74
C ILE A 31 -10.81 29.64 -7.97
N LEU A 32 -10.25 30.84 -7.84
CA LEU A 32 -9.01 31.04 -7.06
C LEU A 32 -9.21 30.72 -5.58
N ILE A 33 -10.33 31.15 -4.99
CA ILE A 33 -10.65 30.83 -3.59
C ILE A 33 -10.91 29.33 -3.45
N TYR A 34 -11.67 28.72 -4.36
CA TYR A 34 -11.89 27.28 -4.38
C TYR A 34 -10.56 26.52 -4.50
N GLY A 35 -9.66 26.92 -5.41
CA GLY A 35 -8.34 26.30 -5.59
C GLY A 35 -7.52 26.34 -4.30
N PHE A 36 -7.52 27.48 -3.60
CA PHE A 36 -6.86 27.58 -2.30
C PHE A 36 -7.50 26.68 -1.23
N LEU A 37 -8.83 26.73 -1.08
CA LEU A 37 -9.55 25.94 -0.06
C LEU A 37 -9.49 24.44 -0.32
N SER A 38 -9.64 24.01 -1.58
CA SER A 38 -9.52 22.60 -1.97
C SER A 38 -8.08 22.12 -1.84
N GLY A 39 -7.08 22.95 -2.16
CA GLY A 39 -5.67 22.63 -1.89
C GLY A 39 -5.38 22.44 -0.39
N LEU A 40 -5.94 23.29 0.48
CA LEU A 40 -5.86 23.11 1.93
C LEU A 40 -6.60 21.85 2.40
N ALA A 41 -7.77 21.55 1.83
CA ALA A 41 -8.50 20.33 2.16
C ALA A 41 -7.68 19.08 1.80
N ILE A 42 -7.03 19.05 0.63
CA ILE A 42 -6.16 17.95 0.20
C ILE A 42 -4.95 17.77 1.13
N LEU A 43 -4.43 18.88 1.68
CA LEU A 43 -3.29 18.89 2.59
C LEU A 43 -3.65 18.44 4.02
N LEU A 44 -4.83 18.82 4.51
CA LEU A 44 -5.18 18.72 5.94
C LEU A 44 -6.17 17.59 6.27
N LEU A 45 -6.96 17.13 5.30
CA LEU A 45 -7.93 16.06 5.53
C LEU A 45 -7.25 14.69 5.36
N PRO A 46 -7.71 13.66 6.10
CA PRO A 46 -7.19 12.31 5.94
C PRO A 46 -7.50 11.75 4.54
N PHE A 47 -6.77 10.70 4.17
CA PHE A 47 -7.06 9.94 2.97
C PHE A 47 -8.48 9.36 3.03
N GLY A 48 -9.20 9.45 1.91
CA GLY A 48 -10.57 8.99 1.81
C GLY A 48 -11.23 9.47 0.52
N ALA A 49 -12.47 9.00 0.28
CA ALA A 49 -13.20 9.29 -0.97
C ALA A 49 -13.30 10.79 -1.28
N PHE A 50 -13.61 11.62 -0.28
CA PHE A 50 -13.70 13.07 -0.44
C PHE A 50 -12.38 13.71 -0.88
N THR A 51 -11.26 13.34 -0.23
CA THR A 51 -9.94 13.89 -0.54
C THR A 51 -9.48 13.46 -1.94
N GLN A 52 -9.74 12.20 -2.32
CA GLN A 52 -9.43 11.69 -3.66
C GLN A 52 -10.23 12.41 -4.74
N TYR A 53 -11.55 12.56 -4.58
CA TYR A 53 -12.35 13.37 -5.52
C TYR A 53 -11.95 14.85 -5.50
N SER A 54 -11.54 15.39 -4.36
CA SER A 54 -11.02 16.76 -4.27
C SER A 54 -9.80 16.95 -5.17
N ILE A 55 -8.88 15.97 -5.22
CA ILE A 55 -7.70 16.02 -6.12
C ILE A 55 -8.13 16.07 -7.59
N VAL A 56 -9.07 15.20 -7.99
CA VAL A 56 -9.59 15.18 -9.37
C VAL A 56 -10.24 16.52 -9.72
N VAL A 57 -11.17 17.00 -8.91
CA VAL A 57 -11.93 18.25 -9.19
C VAL A 57 -11.00 19.47 -9.12
N HIS A 58 -10.09 19.54 -8.13
CA HIS A 58 -9.09 20.60 -8.04
C HIS A 58 -8.24 20.69 -9.31
N SER A 59 -7.71 19.55 -9.76
CA SER A 59 -6.84 19.50 -10.94
C SER A 59 -7.61 19.86 -12.22
N ALA A 60 -8.82 19.31 -12.40
CA ALA A 60 -9.65 19.60 -13.56
C ALA A 60 -10.05 21.08 -13.62
N VAL A 61 -10.54 21.64 -12.52
CA VAL A 61 -10.91 23.06 -12.42
C VAL A 61 -9.68 23.95 -12.61
N GLY A 62 -8.54 23.58 -12.03
CA GLY A 62 -7.26 24.29 -12.20
C GLY A 62 -6.85 24.39 -13.67
N ILE A 63 -6.81 23.26 -14.39
CA ILE A 63 -6.45 23.23 -15.82
C ILE A 63 -7.44 24.04 -16.65
N LEU A 64 -8.74 23.82 -16.49
CA LEU A 64 -9.78 24.51 -17.27
C LEU A 64 -9.81 26.02 -17.01
N SER A 65 -9.35 26.46 -15.85
CA SER A 65 -9.33 27.87 -15.46
C SER A 65 -8.05 28.62 -15.79
N CYS A 66 -6.98 27.93 -16.24
CA CYS A 66 -5.71 28.56 -16.59
C CYS A 66 -5.88 29.72 -17.59
N VAL A 67 -6.58 29.49 -18.71
CA VAL A 67 -6.80 30.51 -19.74
C VAL A 67 -7.67 31.67 -19.24
N PRO A 68 -8.86 31.42 -18.63
CA PRO A 68 -9.67 32.48 -18.02
C PRO A 68 -8.91 33.33 -16.99
N ILE A 69 -8.12 32.70 -16.11
CA ILE A 69 -7.33 33.37 -15.08
C ILE A 69 -6.28 34.27 -15.72
N CYS A 70 -5.46 33.73 -16.63
CA CYS A 70 -4.43 34.49 -17.32
C CYS A 70 -5.01 35.68 -18.09
N TRP A 71 -6.15 35.49 -18.74
CA TRP A 71 -6.86 36.56 -19.45
C TRP A 71 -7.37 37.64 -18.50
N LEU A 72 -7.97 37.26 -17.36
CA LEU A 72 -8.42 38.22 -16.35
C LEU A 72 -7.25 39.03 -15.79
N VAL A 73 -6.13 38.38 -15.44
CA VAL A 73 -4.94 39.05 -14.92
C VAL A 73 -4.39 40.05 -15.93
N TYR A 74 -4.30 39.66 -17.22
CA TYR A 74 -3.88 40.55 -18.29
C TYR A 74 -4.80 41.78 -18.41
N LEU A 75 -6.12 41.58 -18.43
CA LEU A 75 -7.08 42.67 -18.51
C LEU A 75 -6.99 43.58 -17.27
N HIS A 76 -6.88 42.99 -16.08
CA HIS A 76 -6.75 43.71 -14.82
C HIS A 76 -5.51 44.60 -14.83
N TRP A 77 -4.36 44.06 -15.25
CA TRP A 77 -3.10 44.80 -15.34
C TRP A 77 -3.17 45.94 -16.36
N ARG A 78 -3.68 45.67 -17.57
CA ARG A 78 -3.79 46.66 -18.65
C ARG A 78 -4.70 47.83 -18.26
N ARG A 79 -5.78 47.58 -17.52
CA ARG A 79 -6.77 48.61 -17.12
C ARG A 79 -6.31 49.45 -15.93
N ARG A 80 -5.42 48.94 -15.07
CA ARG A 80 -5.01 49.57 -13.81
C ARG A 80 -3.73 50.41 -13.92
N ASN A 81 -3.19 50.63 -15.13
CA ASN A 81 -1.85 51.21 -15.37
C ASN A 81 -1.67 52.71 -15.02
N HIS A 82 -2.51 53.29 -14.16
CA HIS A 82 -2.43 54.70 -13.76
C HIS A 82 -2.56 54.87 -12.24
N GLN A 83 -1.53 55.45 -11.61
CA GLN A 83 -1.48 55.99 -10.24
C GLN A 83 -1.92 55.04 -9.09
N ILE A 84 -1.31 53.85 -8.98
CA ILE A 84 -1.48 52.95 -7.82
C ILE A 84 -0.42 53.24 -6.75
N PRO A 85 -0.75 53.22 -5.44
CA PRO A 85 0.25 53.31 -4.37
C PRO A 85 1.34 52.22 -4.51
N PRO A 86 2.63 52.53 -4.32
CA PRO A 86 3.73 51.59 -4.55
C PRO A 86 3.57 50.25 -3.82
N MET A 87 3.15 50.28 -2.55
CA MET A 87 2.95 49.07 -1.75
C MET A 87 1.91 48.12 -2.35
N VAL A 88 0.80 48.66 -2.88
CA VAL A 88 -0.27 47.85 -3.50
C VAL A 88 0.21 47.24 -4.83
N GLN A 89 1.02 47.99 -5.58
CA GLN A 89 1.63 47.50 -6.81
C GLN A 89 2.62 46.35 -6.55
N TRP A 90 3.44 46.46 -5.50
CA TRP A 90 4.36 45.39 -5.09
C TRP A 90 3.62 44.12 -4.69
N VAL A 91 2.61 44.21 -3.83
CA VAL A 91 1.82 43.04 -3.40
C VAL A 91 1.09 42.40 -4.59
N ALA A 92 0.53 43.21 -5.50
CA ALA A 92 -0.11 42.71 -6.71
C ALA A 92 0.88 42.02 -7.67
N GLY A 93 2.07 42.59 -7.83
CA GLY A 93 3.16 41.99 -8.63
C GLY A 93 3.60 40.65 -8.05
N LEU A 94 3.80 40.58 -6.73
CA LEU A 94 4.12 39.34 -6.04
C LEU A 94 3.01 38.29 -6.19
N ALA A 95 1.75 38.66 -6.00
CA ALA A 95 0.62 37.76 -6.21
C ALA A 95 0.55 37.24 -7.66
N THR A 96 0.85 38.09 -8.65
CA THR A 96 0.86 37.70 -10.07
C THR A 96 1.99 36.72 -10.37
N LEU A 97 3.20 36.97 -9.83
CA LEU A 97 4.34 36.06 -9.95
C LEU A 97 4.02 34.70 -9.31
N LEU A 98 3.51 34.70 -8.07
CA LEU A 98 3.15 33.47 -7.35
C LEU A 98 2.04 32.70 -8.08
N LEU A 99 1.06 33.40 -8.66
CA LEU A 99 0.02 32.79 -9.48
C LEU A 99 0.60 32.14 -10.74
N ALA A 100 1.52 32.81 -11.44
CA ALA A 100 2.17 32.25 -12.62
C ALA A 100 2.98 30.99 -12.27
N VAL A 101 3.76 31.02 -11.17
CA VAL A 101 4.50 29.86 -10.67
C VAL A 101 3.55 28.73 -10.29
N CYS A 102 2.45 29.03 -9.59
CA CYS A 102 1.46 28.06 -9.16
C CYS A 102 0.77 27.39 -10.36
N ILE A 103 0.38 28.17 -11.38
CA ILE A 103 -0.21 27.65 -12.63
C ILE A 103 0.78 26.76 -13.37
N LEU A 104 2.02 27.21 -13.58
CA LEU A 104 3.03 26.43 -14.30
C LEU A 104 3.33 25.11 -13.57
N ALA A 105 3.58 25.18 -12.26
CA ALA A 105 3.83 23.99 -11.45
C ALA A 105 2.61 23.05 -11.41
N GLY A 106 1.39 23.59 -11.35
CA GLY A 106 0.15 22.80 -11.34
C GLY A 106 -0.11 22.11 -12.67
N VAL A 107 0.19 22.75 -13.79
CA VAL A 107 0.12 22.13 -15.12
C VAL A 107 1.15 21.02 -15.27
N VAL A 108 2.41 21.27 -14.87
CA VAL A 108 3.47 20.25 -14.92
C VAL A 108 3.12 19.07 -14.02
N LEU A 109 2.67 19.32 -12.79
CA LEU A 109 2.21 18.28 -11.87
C LEU A 109 1.08 17.44 -12.48
N SER A 110 0.08 18.11 -13.07
CA SER A 110 -1.06 17.42 -13.68
C SER A 110 -0.64 16.57 -14.88
N LEU A 111 0.30 17.04 -15.70
CA LEU A 111 0.86 16.28 -16.81
C LEU A 111 1.70 15.08 -16.33
N GLN A 112 2.53 15.26 -15.30
CA GLN A 112 3.28 14.17 -14.67
C GLN A 112 2.35 13.11 -14.08
N ALA A 113 1.27 13.51 -13.40
CA ALA A 113 0.29 12.58 -12.86
C ALA A 113 -0.52 11.84 -13.95
N ALA A 114 -0.85 12.53 -15.04
CA ALA A 114 -1.64 11.95 -16.13
C ALA A 114 -0.83 11.00 -17.03
N PHE A 115 0.43 11.33 -17.31
CA PHE A 115 1.21 10.67 -18.37
C PHE A 115 2.60 10.18 -17.95
N GLY A 116 3.09 10.59 -16.78
CA GLY A 116 4.37 10.13 -16.24
C GLY A 116 4.21 8.84 -15.43
N THR A 117 5.32 8.36 -14.87
CA THR A 117 5.36 7.24 -13.92
C THR A 117 5.34 7.72 -12.47
N TRP A 118 5.80 8.95 -12.22
CA TRP A 118 5.82 9.58 -10.89
C TRP A 118 5.72 11.10 -10.98
N VAL A 119 5.28 11.73 -9.89
CA VAL A 119 5.32 13.19 -9.73
C VAL A 119 6.58 13.57 -8.95
N THR A 120 7.41 14.42 -9.54
CA THR A 120 8.65 14.85 -8.90
C THR A 120 8.36 15.66 -7.62
N PRO A 121 9.03 15.36 -6.47
CA PRO A 121 8.81 16.08 -5.22
C PRO A 121 8.99 17.60 -5.37
N ALA A 122 9.97 18.04 -6.16
CA ALA A 122 10.25 19.46 -6.40
C ALA A 122 9.05 20.21 -6.97
N VAL A 123 8.40 19.69 -8.02
CA VAL A 123 7.23 20.35 -8.64
C VAL A 123 6.06 20.42 -7.65
N ARG A 124 5.85 19.36 -6.87
CA ARG A 124 4.82 19.32 -5.82
C ARG A 124 5.06 20.38 -4.75
N TYR A 125 6.28 20.48 -4.22
CA TYR A 125 6.62 21.50 -3.21
C TYR A 125 6.50 22.92 -3.77
N VAL A 126 6.95 23.16 -5.00
CA VAL A 126 6.81 24.47 -5.66
C VAL A 126 5.33 24.84 -5.78
N HIS A 127 4.46 23.94 -6.24
CA HIS A 127 3.04 24.19 -6.35
C HIS A 127 2.39 24.48 -4.97
N LEU A 128 2.70 23.65 -3.97
CA LEU A 128 2.19 23.79 -2.59
C LEU A 128 2.59 25.14 -1.97
N VAL A 129 3.89 25.45 -1.97
CA VAL A 129 4.42 26.67 -1.35
C VAL A 129 3.93 27.91 -2.10
N ALA A 130 3.95 27.89 -3.44
CA ALA A 130 3.41 28.99 -4.24
C ALA A 130 1.91 29.21 -3.99
N GLY A 131 1.12 28.14 -3.85
CA GLY A 131 -0.31 28.22 -3.53
C GLY A 131 -0.59 28.83 -2.16
N LEU A 132 0.15 28.42 -1.12
CA LEU A 132 0.03 28.98 0.23
C LEU A 132 0.39 30.46 0.28
N LEU A 133 1.54 30.82 -0.31
CA LEU A 133 1.99 32.22 -0.38
C LEU A 133 1.06 33.08 -1.24
N LEU A 134 0.52 32.53 -2.33
CA LEU A 134 -0.46 33.20 -3.17
C LEU A 134 -1.72 33.53 -2.37
N GLY A 135 -2.23 32.60 -1.55
CA GLY A 135 -3.37 32.85 -0.68
C GLY A 135 -3.15 34.05 0.25
N LEU A 136 -1.98 34.12 0.89
CA LEU A 136 -1.59 35.25 1.74
C LEU A 136 -1.46 36.56 0.96
N ALA A 137 -0.82 36.53 -0.21
CA ALA A 137 -0.63 37.72 -1.04
C ALA A 137 -1.96 38.26 -1.59
N VAL A 138 -2.86 37.38 -2.03
CA VAL A 138 -4.21 37.75 -2.49
C VAL A 138 -5.04 38.29 -1.33
N PHE A 139 -4.96 37.70 -0.14
CA PHE A 139 -5.63 38.23 1.05
C PHE A 139 -5.13 39.65 1.38
N ALA A 140 -3.81 39.86 1.42
CA ALA A 140 -3.20 41.16 1.65
C ALA A 140 -3.55 42.19 0.55
N HIS A 141 -3.74 41.73 -0.70
CA HIS A 141 -4.18 42.57 -1.81
C HIS A 141 -5.65 42.97 -1.72
N LEU A 142 -6.55 42.04 -1.37
CA LEU A 142 -8.01 42.24 -1.40
C LEU A 142 -8.56 42.89 -0.13
N VAL A 143 -8.03 42.59 1.06
CA VAL A 143 -8.58 43.07 2.34
C VAL A 143 -8.61 44.61 2.44
N PRO A 144 -7.54 45.35 2.13
CA PRO A 144 -7.57 46.82 2.18
C PRO A 144 -8.64 47.41 1.25
N ILE A 145 -8.88 46.76 0.10
CA ILE A 145 -9.89 47.15 -0.86
C ILE A 145 -11.28 46.93 -0.27
N LEU A 146 -11.55 45.74 0.28
CA LEU A 146 -12.83 45.41 0.91
C LEU A 146 -13.16 46.32 2.10
N LEU A 147 -12.16 46.61 2.95
CA LEU A 147 -12.31 47.51 4.10
C LEU A 147 -12.60 48.95 3.68
N ARG A 148 -11.92 49.46 2.63
CA ARG A 148 -12.18 50.79 2.06
C ARG A 148 -13.63 50.95 1.58
N TYR A 149 -14.23 49.88 1.06
CA TYR A 149 -15.60 49.90 0.54
C TYR A 149 -16.68 49.49 1.56
N ARG A 150 -16.32 49.17 2.81
CA ARG A 150 -17.28 48.80 3.87
C ARG A 150 -18.17 49.96 4.30
N ASN A 151 -17.61 51.19 4.29
CA ASN A 151 -18.25 52.39 4.85
C ASN A 151 -18.73 53.39 3.78
N THR A 152 -18.81 52.99 2.51
CA THR A 152 -19.28 53.90 1.44
C THR A 152 -20.82 53.95 1.40
N PRO A 153 -21.46 55.14 1.33
CA PRO A 153 -22.92 55.29 1.26
C PRO A 153 -23.56 54.50 0.10
N ALA A 154 -24.88 54.36 0.12
CA ALA A 154 -25.67 53.63 -0.89
C ALA A 154 -25.45 54.17 -2.31
N THR A 155 -24.43 53.65 -2.99
CA THR A 155 -24.10 53.93 -4.38
C THR A 155 -24.62 52.80 -5.28
N VAL A 156 -24.67 53.03 -6.60
CA VAL A 156 -24.96 52.03 -7.65
C VAL A 156 -24.02 50.80 -7.60
N ARG A 157 -23.00 50.80 -6.72
CA ARG A 157 -22.00 49.75 -6.53
C ARG A 157 -22.42 48.66 -5.52
N ARG A 158 -23.38 48.94 -4.62
CA ARG A 158 -23.82 47.98 -3.57
C ARG A 158 -24.44 46.69 -4.14
N PRO A 159 -25.35 46.73 -5.14
CA PRO A 159 -25.95 45.51 -5.69
C PRO A 159 -24.95 44.64 -6.45
N ALA A 160 -24.03 45.24 -7.21
CA ALA A 160 -22.99 44.52 -7.95
C ALA A 160 -22.03 43.79 -6.99
N ARG A 161 -21.67 44.40 -5.87
CA ARG A 161 -20.86 43.77 -4.82
C ARG A 161 -21.58 42.59 -4.16
N HIS A 162 -22.87 42.73 -3.83
CA HIS A 162 -23.64 41.60 -3.28
C HIS A 162 -23.74 40.46 -4.28
N LYS A 163 -23.93 40.74 -5.58
CA LYS A 163 -23.91 39.71 -6.64
C LYS A 163 -22.55 39.04 -6.78
N PHE A 164 -21.46 39.80 -6.74
CA PHE A 164 -20.10 39.26 -6.73
C PHE A 164 -19.87 38.31 -5.55
N VAL A 165 -20.20 38.73 -4.33
CA VAL A 165 -20.03 37.90 -3.13
C VAL A 165 -20.94 36.67 -3.19
N ALA A 166 -22.20 36.83 -3.59
CA ALA A 166 -23.15 35.72 -3.70
C ALA A 166 -22.69 34.69 -4.74
N ILE A 167 -22.32 35.10 -5.95
CA ILE A 167 -21.80 34.21 -7.00
C ILE A 167 -20.45 33.60 -6.58
N GLY A 168 -19.61 34.42 -5.95
CA GLY A 168 -18.38 34.04 -5.25
C GLY A 168 -18.56 32.77 -4.42
N ILE A 169 -19.38 32.94 -3.39
CA ILE A 169 -19.73 31.93 -2.39
C ILE A 169 -20.44 30.74 -3.05
N SER A 170 -21.47 30.99 -3.87
CA SER A 170 -22.22 29.91 -4.55
C SER A 170 -21.32 29.04 -5.41
N GLY A 171 -20.37 29.60 -6.16
CA GLY A 171 -19.44 28.82 -6.99
C GLY A 171 -18.56 27.88 -6.16
N ILE A 172 -18.05 28.36 -5.03
CA ILE A 172 -17.24 27.55 -4.10
C ILE A 172 -18.09 26.42 -3.51
N PHE A 173 -19.29 26.73 -3.00
CA PHE A 173 -20.19 25.74 -2.42
C PHE A 173 -20.66 24.71 -3.44
N ILE A 174 -20.92 25.11 -4.69
CA ILE A 174 -21.30 24.18 -5.77
C ILE A 174 -20.17 23.19 -6.03
N LEU A 175 -18.92 23.64 -6.14
CA LEU A 175 -17.79 22.73 -6.40
C LEU A 175 -17.56 21.76 -5.24
N PHE A 176 -17.62 22.22 -3.99
CA PHE A 176 -17.53 21.33 -2.83
C PHE A 176 -18.75 20.40 -2.72
N ALA A 177 -19.95 20.86 -3.05
CA ALA A 177 -21.15 20.02 -3.07
C ALA A 177 -21.07 18.94 -4.15
N ILE A 178 -20.47 19.24 -5.32
CA ILE A 178 -20.18 18.24 -6.35
C ILE A 178 -19.19 17.21 -5.80
N THR A 179 -18.06 17.66 -5.23
CA THR A 179 -17.06 16.75 -4.66
C THR A 179 -17.64 15.86 -3.56
N TYR A 180 -18.43 16.45 -2.65
CA TYR A 180 -19.12 15.71 -1.59
C TYR A 180 -20.14 14.74 -2.16
N GLY A 181 -20.97 15.16 -3.13
CA GLY A 181 -21.94 14.30 -3.80
C GLY A 181 -21.28 13.11 -4.51
N MET A 182 -20.13 13.33 -5.15
CA MET A 182 -19.33 12.24 -5.75
C MET A 182 -18.82 11.27 -4.67
N ALA A 183 -18.30 11.79 -3.56
CA ALA A 183 -17.80 10.98 -2.45
C ALA A 183 -18.91 10.14 -1.78
N GLU A 184 -20.08 10.71 -1.54
CA GLU A 184 -21.23 10.01 -0.97
C GLU A 184 -21.87 9.01 -1.94
N SER A 185 -21.78 9.26 -3.25
CA SER A 185 -22.28 8.32 -4.27
C SER A 185 -21.41 7.07 -4.40
N LEU A 186 -20.19 7.08 -3.83
CA LEU A 186 -19.28 5.96 -3.92
C LEU A 186 -19.76 4.82 -3.01
N GLN A 187 -20.06 3.68 -3.63
CA GLN A 187 -20.23 2.44 -2.89
C GLN A 187 -18.87 1.99 -2.37
N LYS A 188 -18.70 1.97 -1.05
CA LYS A 188 -17.49 1.43 -0.44
C LYS A 188 -17.40 -0.07 -0.77
N PRO A 189 -16.27 -0.56 -1.30
CA PRO A 189 -16.11 -1.98 -1.55
C PRO A 189 -16.23 -2.74 -0.23
N THR A 190 -16.98 -3.83 -0.24
CA THR A 190 -17.02 -4.76 0.88
C THR A 190 -15.78 -5.64 0.80
N HIS A 191 -14.91 -5.52 1.80
CA HIS A 191 -13.68 -6.31 1.86
C HIS A 191 -13.87 -7.67 2.52
N PHE A 192 -14.96 -7.84 3.24
CA PHE A 192 -15.27 -9.04 4.01
C PHE A 192 -16.48 -9.78 3.42
N GLN A 193 -16.53 -11.07 3.70
CA GLN A 193 -17.61 -11.97 3.33
C GLN A 193 -17.86 -12.99 4.45
N ALA A 194 -18.99 -13.70 4.32
CA ALA A 194 -19.28 -14.84 5.16
C ALA A 194 -18.41 -16.03 4.74
N PHE A 195 -18.10 -16.90 5.70
CA PHE A 195 -17.62 -18.25 5.38
C PHE A 195 -18.76 -19.06 4.78
N ASP A 196 -18.42 -20.07 3.97
CA ASP A 196 -19.41 -20.99 3.41
C ASP A 196 -20.17 -21.74 4.52
N ASP A 197 -21.42 -22.11 4.25
CA ASP A 197 -22.27 -22.83 5.21
C ASP A 197 -21.69 -24.20 5.63
N ASP A 198 -20.87 -24.81 4.77
CA ASP A 198 -20.18 -26.08 5.01
C ASP A 198 -18.76 -25.92 5.55
N TYR A 199 -18.36 -24.71 5.96
CA TYR A 199 -17.05 -24.47 6.57
C TYR A 199 -16.86 -25.26 7.88
N SER A 200 -15.72 -25.93 7.98
CA SER A 200 -15.26 -26.78 9.08
C SER A 200 -14.72 -25.96 10.24
N TRP A 201 -15.42 -25.97 11.36
CA TRP A 201 -14.98 -25.32 12.61
C TRP A 201 -14.30 -26.32 13.57
N LYS A 202 -13.62 -27.33 13.01
CA LYS A 202 -13.07 -28.48 13.76
C LYS A 202 -12.00 -28.11 14.79
N PHE A 203 -11.20 -27.09 14.52
CA PHE A 203 -10.12 -26.69 15.42
C PHE A 203 -10.59 -25.78 16.54
N ASP A 204 -11.32 -24.73 16.19
CA ASP A 204 -11.91 -23.79 17.14
C ASP A 204 -12.99 -22.96 16.45
N ILE A 205 -13.95 -22.44 17.22
CA ILE A 205 -15.01 -21.58 16.68
C ILE A 205 -14.51 -20.17 16.34
N ASP A 206 -13.37 -19.77 16.89
CA ASP A 206 -12.82 -18.41 16.80
C ASP A 206 -11.40 -18.34 16.21
N ARG A 207 -10.93 -19.44 15.64
CA ARG A 207 -9.69 -19.52 14.86
C ARG A 207 -9.96 -20.09 13.47
N PRO A 208 -10.56 -19.29 12.56
CA PRO A 208 -10.99 -19.80 11.26
C PRO A 208 -9.82 -20.38 10.45
N PHE A 209 -8.63 -19.78 10.51
CA PHE A 209 -7.50 -20.14 9.64
C PHE A 209 -6.54 -21.18 10.25
N TRP A 210 -6.75 -21.58 11.50
CA TRP A 210 -5.93 -22.59 12.16
C TRP A 210 -5.98 -23.92 11.37
N PRO A 211 -4.86 -24.64 11.19
CA PRO A 211 -3.57 -24.54 11.89
C PRO A 211 -2.61 -23.45 11.39
N SER A 212 -2.92 -22.75 10.30
CA SER A 212 -2.14 -21.57 9.93
C SER A 212 -2.31 -20.50 11.01
N GLN A 213 -1.23 -19.81 11.33
CA GLN A 213 -1.23 -18.71 12.29
C GLN A 213 -1.51 -17.35 11.62
N ALA A 214 -1.95 -17.37 10.36
CA ALA A 214 -2.34 -16.18 9.62
C ALA A 214 -3.52 -15.48 10.28
N ASN A 215 -3.45 -14.17 10.38
CA ASN A 215 -4.45 -13.34 11.02
C ASN A 215 -4.77 -12.09 10.20
N ILE A 216 -5.94 -11.52 10.45
CA ILE A 216 -6.40 -10.27 9.83
C ILE A 216 -6.34 -9.16 10.88
N SER A 217 -5.77 -8.02 10.51
CA SER A 217 -5.74 -6.83 11.36
C SER A 217 -7.13 -6.19 11.42
N ASN A 218 -7.66 -6.01 12.63
CA ASN A 218 -8.91 -5.30 12.92
C ASN A 218 -10.11 -5.72 12.05
N PRO A 219 -10.47 -7.02 12.01
CA PRO A 219 -11.63 -7.46 11.24
C PRO A 219 -12.94 -6.90 11.84
N PRO A 220 -14.00 -6.69 11.03
CA PRO A 220 -15.24 -6.03 11.46
C PRO A 220 -15.87 -6.65 12.70
N TRP A 221 -15.90 -7.99 12.78
CA TRP A 221 -16.46 -8.70 13.92
C TRP A 221 -15.73 -8.38 15.24
N GLN A 222 -14.40 -8.23 15.20
CA GLN A 222 -13.59 -7.95 16.38
C GLN A 222 -13.73 -6.48 16.79
N THR A 223 -13.76 -5.56 15.82
CA THR A 223 -14.02 -4.14 16.08
C THR A 223 -15.40 -3.93 16.71
N GLN A 224 -16.43 -4.58 16.16
CA GLN A 224 -17.78 -4.52 16.70
C GLN A 224 -17.83 -5.11 18.12
N MET A 225 -17.18 -6.26 18.36
CA MET A 225 -17.08 -6.85 19.69
C MET A 225 -16.43 -5.88 20.69
N HIS A 226 -15.30 -5.26 20.35
CA HIS A 226 -14.63 -4.27 21.20
C HIS A 226 -15.48 -3.03 21.48
N GLU A 227 -16.21 -2.53 20.47
CA GLU A 227 -17.14 -1.41 20.64
C GLU A 227 -18.31 -1.77 21.55
N SER A 228 -18.90 -2.96 21.39
CA SER A 228 -19.96 -3.45 22.25
C SER A 228 -19.50 -3.61 23.70
N LEU A 229 -18.28 -4.12 23.93
CA LEU A 229 -17.70 -4.19 25.27
C LEU A 229 -17.57 -2.79 25.89
N ARG A 230 -17.07 -1.80 25.12
CA ARG A 230 -16.94 -0.40 25.58
C ARG A 230 -18.26 0.28 25.92
N GLN A 231 -19.37 -0.15 25.33
CA GLN A 231 -20.70 0.38 25.63
C GLN A 231 -21.31 -0.24 26.90
N VAL A 232 -20.83 -1.41 27.31
CA VAL A 232 -21.37 -2.18 28.43
C VAL A 232 -20.52 -2.03 29.70
N LEU A 233 -19.21 -1.93 29.55
CA LEU A 233 -18.23 -1.92 30.63
C LEU A 233 -17.70 -0.51 30.92
N GLY A 234 -17.36 -0.25 32.18
CA GLY A 234 -16.61 0.95 32.57
C GLY A 234 -15.12 0.84 32.22
N GLU A 235 -14.39 1.95 32.25
CA GLU A 235 -12.96 1.98 31.90
C GLU A 235 -12.10 1.03 32.77
N ALA A 236 -12.44 0.88 34.06
CA ALA A 236 -11.74 -0.01 34.97
C ALA A 236 -11.88 -1.49 34.58
N ASP A 237 -13.09 -1.93 34.22
CA ASP A 237 -13.36 -3.32 33.83
C ASP A 237 -12.71 -3.64 32.49
N ILE A 238 -12.67 -2.67 31.56
CA ILE A 238 -11.95 -2.81 30.29
C ILE A 238 -10.46 -2.96 30.53
N ALA A 239 -9.87 -2.16 31.42
CA ALA A 239 -8.46 -2.29 31.76
C ALA A 239 -8.16 -3.66 32.40
N ALA A 240 -9.04 -4.16 33.26
CA ALA A 240 -8.92 -5.50 33.84
C ALA A 240 -8.97 -6.59 32.75
N LEU A 241 -9.96 -6.53 31.85
CA LEU A 241 -10.05 -7.46 30.71
C LEU A 241 -8.82 -7.41 29.81
N GLN A 242 -8.31 -6.22 29.51
CA GLN A 242 -7.10 -6.06 28.70
C GLN A 242 -5.88 -6.69 29.37
N SER A 243 -5.78 -6.58 30.70
CA SER A 243 -4.72 -7.24 31.47
C SER A 243 -4.83 -8.77 31.34
N GLU A 244 -6.00 -9.34 31.60
CA GLU A 244 -6.26 -10.78 31.49
C GLU A 244 -5.96 -11.30 30.06
N LEU A 245 -6.42 -10.57 29.04
CA LEU A 245 -6.17 -10.90 27.63
C LEU A 245 -4.68 -10.81 27.28
N SER A 246 -3.91 -9.92 27.91
CA SER A 246 -2.47 -9.78 27.66
C SER A 246 -1.65 -10.93 28.26
N GLU A 247 -2.14 -11.53 29.36
CA GLU A 247 -1.54 -12.72 29.96
C GLU A 247 -1.98 -14.02 29.26
N TRP A 248 -3.08 -13.98 28.53
CA TRP A 248 -3.61 -15.13 27.81
C TRP A 248 -2.66 -15.60 26.72
N LYS A 249 -2.53 -16.93 26.60
CA LYS A 249 -1.63 -17.57 25.64
C LYS A 249 -2.41 -18.03 24.42
N ALA A 250 -1.92 -17.68 23.22
CA ALA A 250 -2.47 -18.12 21.92
C ALA A 250 -2.69 -19.64 21.77
N THR A 251 -2.00 -20.45 22.56
CA THR A 251 -2.19 -21.91 22.61
C THR A 251 -3.48 -22.35 23.32
N ALA A 252 -4.20 -21.43 23.98
CA ALA A 252 -5.36 -21.71 24.83
C ALA A 252 -6.73 -21.40 24.17
N GLY A 253 -6.78 -21.19 22.85
CA GLY A 253 -8.02 -20.90 22.10
C GLY A 253 -7.82 -19.78 21.08
N GLY A 254 -8.89 -19.15 20.59
CA GLY A 254 -8.84 -17.85 19.89
C GLY A 254 -9.32 -16.67 20.75
N PRO A 255 -9.54 -15.49 20.13
CA PRO A 255 -9.86 -14.26 20.85
C PRO A 255 -11.19 -14.27 21.62
N ILE A 256 -12.22 -14.97 21.12
CA ILE A 256 -13.53 -15.06 21.77
C ILE A 256 -13.44 -15.97 22.99
N THR A 257 -12.68 -17.05 22.88
CA THR A 257 -12.38 -18.00 23.96
C THR A 257 -11.58 -17.32 25.06
N ALA A 258 -10.56 -16.55 24.69
CA ALA A 258 -9.78 -15.73 25.62
C ALA A 258 -10.67 -14.73 26.36
N LEU A 259 -11.54 -14.02 25.63
CA LEU A 259 -12.46 -13.06 26.21
C LEU A 259 -13.50 -13.73 27.13
N ARG A 260 -14.01 -14.91 26.76
CA ARG A 260 -14.93 -15.67 27.60
C ARG A 260 -14.28 -16.03 28.94
N ALA A 261 -13.05 -16.53 28.91
CA ALA A 261 -12.29 -16.84 30.12
C ALA A 261 -12.05 -15.59 30.99
N ALA A 262 -11.70 -14.45 30.37
CA ALA A 262 -11.51 -13.19 31.07
C ALA A 262 -12.82 -12.62 31.64
N ILE A 263 -13.95 -12.81 30.97
CA ILE A 263 -15.27 -12.42 31.50
C ILE A 263 -15.66 -13.27 32.71
N ASP A 264 -15.32 -14.57 32.71
CA ASP A 264 -15.61 -15.46 33.83
C ASP A 264 -14.81 -15.11 35.10
N THR A 265 -13.69 -14.38 34.97
CA THR A 265 -12.90 -13.87 36.11
C THR A 265 -13.33 -12.49 36.59
N LEU A 266 -14.13 -11.76 35.81
CA LEU A 266 -14.73 -10.49 36.26
C LEU A 266 -15.79 -10.76 37.32
N ASP A 267 -15.76 -9.99 38.42
CA ASP A 267 -16.84 -9.96 39.44
C ASP A 267 -18.06 -9.17 38.92
N ALA A 268 -18.61 -9.61 37.80
CA ALA A 268 -19.72 -8.99 37.10
C ALA A 268 -21.05 -9.29 37.81
N ASN A 269 -21.88 -8.26 38.02
CA ASN A 269 -23.19 -8.43 38.65
C ASN A 269 -24.19 -9.18 37.75
N ASP A 270 -25.29 -9.66 38.35
CA ASP A 270 -26.35 -10.43 37.69
C ASP A 270 -27.00 -9.73 36.48
N GLN A 271 -26.87 -8.40 36.35
CA GLN A 271 -27.39 -7.64 35.20
C GLN A 271 -26.37 -7.51 34.05
N LEU A 272 -25.07 -7.58 34.37
CA LEU A 272 -23.97 -7.40 33.42
C LEU A 272 -23.64 -8.71 32.71
N GLN A 273 -23.67 -9.83 33.43
CA GLN A 273 -23.31 -11.16 32.89
C GLN A 273 -24.12 -11.54 31.64
N PRO A 274 -25.46 -11.36 31.57
CA PRO A 274 -26.22 -11.69 30.36
C PRO A 274 -25.84 -10.83 29.14
N ARG A 275 -25.46 -9.56 29.36
CA ARG A 275 -25.06 -8.65 28.28
C ARG A 275 -23.69 -9.05 27.71
N LEU A 276 -22.76 -9.43 28.57
CA LEU A 276 -21.44 -9.92 28.17
C LEU A 276 -21.53 -11.24 27.40
N GLN A 277 -22.39 -12.16 27.85
CA GLN A 277 -22.64 -13.40 27.12
C GLN A 277 -23.29 -13.15 25.75
N GLN A 278 -24.21 -12.19 25.64
CA GLN A 278 -24.76 -11.79 24.35
C GLN A 278 -23.68 -11.24 23.41
N ILE A 279 -22.74 -10.43 23.90
CA ILE A 279 -21.61 -9.93 23.09
C ILE A 279 -20.76 -11.09 22.55
N LEU A 280 -20.49 -12.12 23.35
CA LEU A 280 -19.75 -13.30 22.89
C LEU A 280 -20.51 -14.06 21.79
N VAL A 281 -21.82 -14.26 21.95
CA VAL A 281 -22.66 -14.90 20.93
C VAL A 281 -22.70 -14.08 19.64
N ASP A 282 -22.87 -12.76 19.76
CA ASP A 282 -22.87 -11.85 18.61
C ASP A 282 -21.51 -11.87 17.90
N ALA A 283 -20.41 -11.92 18.65
CA ALA A 283 -19.06 -12.03 18.09
C ALA A 283 -18.87 -13.32 17.27
N GLU A 284 -19.35 -14.46 17.76
CA GLU A 284 -19.30 -15.74 17.02
C GLU A 284 -20.12 -15.68 15.71
N ILE A 285 -21.31 -15.08 15.76
CA ILE A 285 -22.16 -14.90 14.57
C ILE A 285 -21.48 -13.97 13.57
N ASN A 286 -20.99 -12.82 14.04
CA ASN A 286 -20.34 -11.82 13.20
C ASN A 286 -19.04 -12.35 12.59
N LEU A 287 -18.27 -13.17 13.33
CA LEU A 287 -17.09 -13.86 12.80
C LEU A 287 -17.47 -14.73 11.60
N LYS A 288 -18.55 -15.50 11.69
CA LYS A 288 -19.01 -16.34 10.56
C LYS A 288 -19.47 -15.52 9.36
N GLN A 289 -20.05 -14.34 9.60
CA GLN A 289 -20.60 -13.48 8.54
C GLN A 289 -19.59 -12.51 7.91
N THR A 290 -18.51 -12.17 8.63
CA THR A 290 -17.57 -11.09 8.24
C THR A 290 -16.10 -11.39 8.56
N GLY A 291 -15.76 -12.64 8.90
CA GLY A 291 -14.40 -13.05 9.26
C GLY A 291 -13.52 -13.46 8.07
N ALA A 292 -14.10 -13.68 6.89
CA ALA A 292 -13.36 -14.00 5.67
C ALA A 292 -13.14 -12.76 4.80
N ILE A 293 -11.99 -12.69 4.13
CA ILE A 293 -11.65 -11.63 3.17
C ILE A 293 -12.15 -12.01 1.78
N ARG A 294 -12.76 -11.06 1.08
CA ARG A 294 -13.06 -11.24 -0.35
C ARG A 294 -11.77 -11.37 -1.15
N PRO A 295 -11.57 -12.42 -1.98
CA PRO A 295 -10.33 -12.64 -2.73
C PRO A 295 -9.85 -11.38 -3.48
N GLU A 296 -10.76 -10.61 -4.06
CA GLU A 296 -10.46 -9.40 -4.83
C GLU A 296 -9.77 -8.29 -4.02
N SER A 297 -9.76 -8.39 -2.69
CA SER A 297 -9.04 -7.45 -1.83
C SER A 297 -7.54 -7.76 -1.72
N LEU A 298 -7.13 -8.97 -2.09
CA LEU A 298 -5.76 -9.49 -2.00
C LEU A 298 -5.18 -9.92 -3.36
N THR A 299 -5.94 -9.83 -4.44
CA THR A 299 -5.50 -10.14 -5.82
C THR A 299 -5.29 -8.87 -6.65
N GLY A 300 -4.74 -8.99 -7.85
CA GLY A 300 -4.60 -7.89 -8.82
C GLY A 300 -3.18 -7.33 -8.95
N SER A 301 -2.16 -8.16 -8.77
CA SER A 301 -0.73 -7.85 -8.90
C SER A 301 -0.38 -7.24 -10.26
N ALA A 302 -1.09 -7.61 -11.33
CA ALA A 302 -0.94 -6.99 -12.65
C ALA A 302 -1.17 -5.47 -12.63
N GLY A 303 -2.04 -4.97 -11.74
CA GLY A 303 -2.28 -3.55 -11.54
C GLY A 303 -1.06 -2.81 -10.97
N CYS A 304 -0.21 -3.47 -10.18
CA CYS A 304 1.03 -2.88 -9.68
C CYS A 304 2.04 -2.62 -10.80
N GLY A 305 2.14 -3.54 -11.76
CA GLY A 305 2.97 -3.41 -12.97
C GLY A 305 2.37 -2.51 -14.04
N ALA A 306 1.10 -2.13 -13.92
CA ALA A 306 0.42 -1.33 -14.92
C ALA A 306 1.04 0.07 -15.05
N SER A 307 0.89 0.66 -16.24
CA SER A 307 1.16 2.08 -16.43
C SER A 307 2.63 2.51 -16.22
N GLY A 308 3.55 1.55 -16.28
CA GLY A 308 5.00 1.77 -16.20
C GLY A 308 5.52 2.08 -14.79
N CYS A 309 4.77 1.80 -13.73
CA CYS A 309 5.24 1.96 -12.35
C CYS A 309 6.13 0.78 -11.96
N HIS A 310 5.55 -0.38 -11.61
CA HIS A 310 6.28 -1.59 -11.19
C HIS A 310 6.39 -2.67 -12.26
N ASP A 311 6.55 -2.28 -13.53
CA ASP A 311 6.51 -3.21 -14.67
C ASP A 311 7.66 -4.24 -14.61
N THR A 312 8.89 -3.80 -14.29
CA THR A 312 10.04 -4.69 -14.15
C THR A 312 9.87 -5.65 -12.97
N ILE A 313 9.49 -5.13 -11.80
CA ILE A 313 9.23 -5.94 -10.59
C ILE A 313 8.14 -6.99 -10.87
N TYR A 314 7.04 -6.60 -11.53
CA TYR A 314 5.97 -7.52 -11.88
C TYR A 314 6.48 -8.66 -12.79
N LYS A 315 7.30 -8.33 -13.80
CA LYS A 315 7.91 -9.32 -14.70
C LYS A 315 8.90 -10.26 -14.01
N GLU A 316 9.58 -9.79 -12.97
CA GLU A 316 10.46 -10.62 -12.14
C GLU A 316 9.67 -11.58 -11.25
N TRP A 317 8.57 -11.10 -10.66
CA TRP A 317 7.68 -11.90 -9.81
C TRP A 317 6.91 -12.95 -10.61
N LEU A 318 6.50 -12.65 -11.84
CA LEU A 318 5.70 -13.54 -12.71
C LEU A 318 6.25 -14.98 -12.82
N PRO A 319 7.54 -15.23 -13.11
CA PRO A 319 8.08 -16.59 -13.15
C PRO A 319 8.51 -17.13 -11.77
N SER A 320 8.37 -16.36 -10.69
CA SER A 320 8.80 -16.78 -9.35
C SER A 320 7.91 -17.88 -8.76
N ALA A 321 8.47 -18.71 -7.89
CA ALA A 321 7.71 -19.74 -7.19
C ALA A 321 6.62 -19.12 -6.26
N HIS A 322 6.80 -17.88 -5.79
CA HIS A 322 5.84 -17.21 -4.90
C HIS A 322 4.47 -16.99 -5.54
N GLY A 323 4.43 -16.44 -6.77
CA GLY A 323 3.17 -16.24 -7.49
C GLY A 323 2.43 -17.55 -7.79
N PHE A 324 3.18 -18.65 -7.88
CA PHE A 324 2.68 -19.96 -8.28
C PHE A 324 2.67 -20.99 -7.14
N ALA A 325 2.88 -20.57 -5.89
CA ALA A 325 3.06 -21.44 -4.74
C ALA A 325 1.87 -22.39 -4.51
N ALA A 326 0.64 -21.96 -4.86
CA ALA A 326 -0.59 -22.75 -4.79
C ALA A 326 -0.79 -23.73 -5.97
N THR A 327 -0.02 -23.55 -7.05
CA THR A 327 -0.27 -24.18 -8.36
C THR A 327 0.78 -25.19 -8.79
N ASP A 328 1.87 -25.32 -8.04
CA ASP A 328 2.85 -26.38 -8.26
C ASP A 328 2.20 -27.76 -8.23
N ILE A 329 2.48 -28.57 -9.25
CA ILE A 329 1.88 -29.90 -9.42
C ILE A 329 2.32 -30.87 -8.33
N LEU A 330 3.56 -30.74 -7.83
CA LEU A 330 4.09 -31.62 -6.79
C LEU A 330 3.46 -31.25 -5.45
N PHE A 331 3.42 -29.95 -5.12
CA PHE A 331 2.69 -29.42 -3.98
C PHE A 331 1.21 -29.83 -3.98
N ARG A 332 0.49 -29.65 -5.10
CA ARG A 332 -0.92 -30.05 -5.20
C ARG A 332 -1.11 -31.54 -4.92
N ARG A 333 -0.18 -32.39 -5.34
CA ARG A 333 -0.25 -33.82 -5.05
C ARG A 333 -0.04 -34.12 -3.56
N VAL A 334 0.93 -33.47 -2.92
CA VAL A 334 1.17 -33.57 -1.47
C VAL A 334 -0.05 -33.10 -0.68
N GLN A 335 -0.61 -31.96 -1.05
CA GLN A 335 -1.81 -31.41 -0.44
C GLN A 335 -3.02 -32.35 -0.59
N GLN A 336 -3.22 -32.95 -1.76
CA GLN A 336 -4.28 -33.93 -1.98
C GLN A 336 -4.10 -35.15 -1.08
N LEU A 337 -2.88 -35.69 -0.97
CA LEU A 337 -2.59 -36.83 -0.11
C LEU A 337 -2.88 -36.53 1.36
N LEU A 338 -2.49 -35.34 1.85
CA LEU A 338 -2.80 -34.89 3.21
C LEU A 338 -4.31 -34.77 3.43
N SER A 339 -5.02 -34.18 2.46
CA SER A 339 -6.48 -34.04 2.50
C SER A 339 -7.18 -35.40 2.55
N ASP A 340 -6.73 -36.36 1.73
CA ASP A 340 -7.29 -37.72 1.66
C ASP A 340 -7.04 -38.50 2.95
N SER A 341 -5.92 -38.26 3.65
CA SER A 341 -5.52 -39.03 4.83
C SER A 341 -6.00 -38.45 6.16
N GLU A 342 -5.93 -37.12 6.35
CA GLU A 342 -6.16 -36.47 7.64
C GLU A 342 -7.39 -35.53 7.66
N GLY A 343 -8.03 -35.37 6.50
CA GLY A 343 -9.10 -34.41 6.30
C GLY A 343 -8.60 -33.09 5.74
N SER A 344 -9.50 -32.40 5.08
CA SER A 344 -9.19 -31.31 4.21
C SER A 344 -8.94 -29.98 4.92
N ASP A 345 -9.48 -29.84 6.13
CA ASP A 345 -9.20 -28.75 7.08
C ASP A 345 -7.69 -28.62 7.38
N GLN A 346 -6.93 -29.72 7.30
CA GLN A 346 -5.48 -29.70 7.53
C GLN A 346 -4.70 -28.97 6.44
N THR A 347 -5.29 -28.80 5.24
CA THR A 347 -4.64 -28.08 4.13
C THR A 347 -4.51 -26.58 4.38
N ARG A 348 -5.20 -26.05 5.40
CA ARG A 348 -5.08 -24.64 5.84
C ARG A 348 -3.67 -24.29 6.29
N LEU A 349 -2.95 -25.21 6.93
CA LEU A 349 -1.55 -25.00 7.32
C LEU A 349 -0.68 -24.73 6.09
N CYS A 350 -0.84 -25.53 5.04
CA CYS A 350 -0.13 -25.33 3.77
C CYS A 350 -0.50 -24.00 3.11
N ALA A 351 -1.80 -23.67 3.11
CA ALA A 351 -2.29 -22.44 2.50
C ALA A 351 -1.88 -21.17 3.25
N GLY A 352 -1.46 -21.29 4.52
CA GLY A 352 -0.79 -20.19 5.23
C GLY A 352 0.41 -19.64 4.46
N CYS A 353 1.17 -20.50 3.78
CA CYS A 353 2.37 -20.07 3.04
C CYS A 353 2.18 -20.12 1.52
N HIS A 354 1.40 -21.07 1.01
CA HIS A 354 1.28 -21.33 -0.42
C HIS A 354 0.08 -20.64 -1.09
N ASP A 355 -0.99 -20.38 -0.33
CA ASP A 355 -2.21 -19.78 -0.87
C ASP A 355 -2.94 -18.89 0.16
N PRO A 356 -2.30 -17.81 0.66
CA PRO A 356 -2.92 -16.89 1.61
C PRO A 356 -4.27 -16.33 1.16
N VAL A 357 -4.49 -16.13 -0.14
CA VAL A 357 -5.76 -15.64 -0.68
C VAL A 357 -6.88 -16.65 -0.46
N ALA A 358 -6.65 -17.93 -0.79
CA ALA A 358 -7.65 -18.96 -0.55
C ALA A 358 -7.87 -19.22 0.94
N LEU A 359 -6.81 -19.16 1.76
CA LEU A 359 -6.91 -19.29 3.21
C LEU A 359 -7.80 -18.19 3.81
N LEU A 360 -7.43 -16.93 3.59
CA LEU A 360 -8.08 -15.79 4.23
C LEU A 360 -9.50 -15.55 3.71
N SER A 361 -9.83 -16.05 2.52
CA SER A 361 -11.20 -16.03 1.99
C SER A 361 -12.10 -17.13 2.52
N GLY A 362 -11.56 -18.07 3.29
CA GLY A 362 -12.30 -19.22 3.79
C GLY A 362 -12.61 -20.27 2.72
N SER A 363 -12.14 -20.07 1.48
CA SER A 363 -12.34 -21.04 0.39
C SER A 363 -11.43 -22.27 0.54
N ARG A 364 -10.31 -22.13 1.25
CA ARG A 364 -9.43 -23.25 1.57
C ARG A 364 -9.93 -24.04 2.77
N ASP A 365 -10.93 -24.87 2.51
CA ASP A 365 -11.50 -25.78 3.50
C ASP A 365 -11.93 -27.14 2.95
N GLY A 366 -11.23 -27.60 1.92
CA GLY A 366 -11.39 -28.95 1.41
C GLY A 366 -12.26 -29.19 0.22
N LYS A 367 -12.74 -28.12 -0.37
CA LYS A 367 -13.05 -28.13 -1.79
C LYS A 367 -11.71 -28.14 -2.53
N SER A 368 -11.60 -28.96 -3.56
CA SER A 368 -10.36 -29.04 -4.34
C SER A 368 -10.04 -27.65 -4.88
N SER A 369 -8.77 -27.30 -5.01
CA SER A 369 -8.36 -26.08 -5.71
C SER A 369 -8.80 -26.05 -7.20
N ASN A 370 -9.40 -27.14 -7.70
CA ASN A 370 -10.00 -27.20 -9.03
C ASN A 370 -11.46 -26.73 -9.07
N ASP A 371 -12.16 -26.62 -7.93
CA ASP A 371 -13.57 -26.18 -7.86
C ASP A 371 -13.72 -24.68 -7.66
N HIS A 372 -12.65 -23.99 -7.25
CA HIS A 372 -12.63 -22.54 -7.19
C HIS A 372 -11.91 -21.98 -8.41
N GLU A 373 -12.69 -21.25 -9.20
CA GLU A 373 -12.33 -20.44 -10.36
C GLU A 373 -11.42 -19.25 -9.99
N LEU A 374 -10.51 -19.41 -9.02
CA LEU A 374 -9.42 -18.45 -8.80
C LEU A 374 -8.45 -18.64 -9.97
N THR A 375 -8.82 -18.02 -11.08
CA THR A 375 -8.11 -17.87 -12.34
C THR A 375 -6.84 -17.02 -12.21
N THR A 376 -6.54 -16.55 -11.00
CA THR A 376 -5.41 -15.71 -10.68
C THR A 376 -4.23 -16.55 -10.18
N PHE A 377 -3.17 -16.64 -10.98
CA PHE A 377 -1.85 -17.12 -10.58
C PHE A 377 -1.20 -16.17 -9.57
N GLU A 378 -1.77 -16.12 -8.37
CA GLU A 378 -1.43 -15.15 -7.33
C GLU A 378 -1.42 -15.82 -5.95
N GLY A 379 -0.73 -16.95 -5.83
CA GLY A 379 -0.57 -17.66 -4.54
C GLY A 379 -0.10 -16.71 -3.45
N ASN A 380 1.13 -16.22 -3.57
CA ASN A 380 1.61 -15.05 -2.85
C ASN A 380 1.61 -13.83 -3.77
N SER A 381 0.48 -13.13 -3.81
CA SER A 381 0.31 -11.90 -4.59
C SER A 381 1.16 -10.74 -4.04
N CYS A 382 1.34 -9.67 -4.83
CA CYS A 382 1.98 -8.44 -4.34
C CYS A 382 1.31 -7.93 -3.07
N LEU A 383 -0.02 -8.04 -2.99
CA LEU A 383 -0.81 -7.53 -1.87
C LEU A 383 -0.74 -8.42 -0.65
N VAL A 384 -0.52 -9.73 -0.79
CA VAL A 384 -0.24 -10.59 0.36
C VAL A 384 1.04 -10.14 1.05
N CYS A 385 2.13 -9.94 0.29
CA CYS A 385 3.39 -9.49 0.85
C CYS A 385 3.30 -8.03 1.38
N HIS A 386 2.85 -7.10 0.55
CA HIS A 386 2.83 -5.67 0.86
C HIS A 386 1.64 -5.20 1.71
N SER A 387 0.79 -6.12 2.19
CA SER A 387 -0.25 -5.82 3.18
C SER A 387 0.02 -6.49 4.53
N THR A 388 1.09 -7.28 4.65
CA THR A 388 1.53 -7.83 5.93
C THR A 388 2.10 -6.71 6.79
N VAL A 389 1.57 -6.55 8.00
CA VAL A 389 1.92 -5.47 8.94
C VAL A 389 2.73 -5.94 10.13
N SER A 390 2.70 -7.24 10.42
CA SER A 390 3.55 -7.87 11.42
C SER A 390 3.69 -9.36 11.11
N THR A 391 4.81 -9.94 11.52
CA THR A 391 5.04 -11.39 11.55
C THR A 391 5.48 -11.80 12.94
N ASP A 392 5.39 -13.09 13.23
CA ASP A 392 6.13 -13.71 14.33
C ASP A 392 7.28 -14.59 13.81
N GLU A 393 8.20 -14.92 14.71
CA GLU A 393 9.34 -15.80 14.42
C GLU A 393 9.00 -17.29 14.64
N LYS A 394 7.73 -17.64 14.83
CA LYS A 394 7.31 -19.03 15.10
C LYS A 394 6.99 -19.80 13.83
N GLY A 395 6.72 -19.10 12.73
CA GLY A 395 6.44 -19.69 11.42
C GLY A 395 4.98 -20.10 11.25
N ASN A 396 4.72 -21.11 10.42
CA ASN A 396 3.37 -21.64 10.14
C ASN A 396 2.37 -20.61 9.59
N GLY A 397 2.84 -19.65 8.79
CA GLY A 397 2.02 -18.54 8.28
C GLY A 397 1.69 -17.49 9.34
N GLY A 398 2.51 -17.34 10.39
CA GLY A 398 2.33 -16.40 11.50
C GLY A 398 2.47 -14.93 11.12
N TYR A 399 1.67 -14.45 10.16
CA TYR A 399 1.61 -13.05 9.75
C TYR A 399 0.23 -12.43 10.03
N VAL A 400 0.22 -11.11 10.19
CA VAL A 400 -1.01 -10.31 10.28
C VAL A 400 -1.13 -9.46 9.04
N LEU A 401 -2.24 -9.61 8.32
CA LEU A 401 -2.53 -8.85 7.10
C LEU A 401 -3.51 -7.72 7.39
N GLN A 402 -3.18 -6.50 6.99
CA GLN A 402 -4.08 -5.35 7.01
C GLN A 402 -4.53 -5.01 5.60
N ILE A 403 -5.83 -5.07 5.33
CA ILE A 403 -6.36 -4.72 4.01
C ILE A 403 -6.03 -3.24 3.72
N PRO A 404 -5.33 -2.95 2.62
CA PRO A 404 -4.87 -1.60 2.33
C PRO A 404 -6.03 -0.70 1.89
N ASP A 405 -6.01 0.56 2.31
CA ASP A 405 -6.94 1.57 1.81
C ASP A 405 -6.68 1.84 0.32
N ARG A 406 -7.69 1.60 -0.51
CA ARG A 406 -7.55 1.65 -1.96
C ARG A 406 -7.81 3.03 -2.55
N TYR A 407 -7.12 3.31 -3.65
CA TYR A 407 -7.43 4.45 -4.50
C TYR A 407 -8.74 4.22 -5.26
N LEU A 408 -9.46 5.29 -5.59
CA LEU A 408 -10.67 5.21 -6.40
C LEU A 408 -10.37 4.50 -7.72
N PHE A 409 -11.32 3.70 -8.17
CA PHE A 409 -11.26 2.98 -9.44
C PHE A 409 -10.12 1.94 -9.53
N ASP A 410 -9.64 1.42 -8.40
CA ASP A 410 -8.62 0.35 -8.34
C ASP A 410 -8.97 -0.91 -9.15
N ARG A 411 -10.27 -1.23 -9.25
CA ARG A 411 -10.81 -2.36 -10.02
C ARG A 411 -11.09 -2.03 -11.50
N SER A 412 -10.71 -0.84 -11.96
CA SER A 412 -10.92 -0.46 -13.35
C SER A 412 -9.69 -0.79 -14.18
N ASP A 413 -9.78 -1.85 -14.98
CA ASP A 413 -8.67 -2.31 -15.82
C ASP A 413 -8.52 -1.54 -17.14
N THR A 414 -9.50 -0.70 -17.50
CA THR A 414 -9.48 0.09 -18.74
C THR A 414 -10.21 1.44 -18.61
N GLY A 415 -9.97 2.32 -19.58
CA GLY A 415 -10.76 3.54 -19.77
C GLY A 415 -10.52 4.63 -18.71
N ILE A 416 -11.55 5.45 -18.46
CA ILE A 416 -11.43 6.63 -17.60
C ILE A 416 -11.20 6.26 -16.13
N GLY A 417 -11.75 5.14 -15.66
CA GLY A 417 -11.55 4.65 -14.29
C GLY A 417 -10.08 4.33 -14.03
N GLN A 418 -9.47 3.54 -14.91
CA GLN A 418 -8.04 3.22 -14.84
C GLN A 418 -7.17 4.48 -14.90
N PHE A 419 -7.48 5.39 -15.82
CA PHE A 419 -6.76 6.67 -15.93
C PHE A 419 -6.83 7.46 -14.62
N LEU A 420 -8.02 7.59 -14.01
CA LEU A 420 -8.20 8.32 -12.76
C LEU A 420 -7.50 7.61 -11.59
N ASN A 421 -7.50 6.28 -11.54
CA ASN A 421 -6.76 5.52 -10.54
C ASN A 421 -5.26 5.83 -10.60
N HIS A 422 -4.63 5.68 -11.77
CA HIS A 422 -3.21 5.97 -11.92
C HIS A 422 -2.88 7.44 -11.68
N PHE A 423 -3.75 8.36 -12.12
CA PHE A 423 -3.62 9.79 -11.84
C PHE A 423 -3.62 10.06 -10.33
N LEU A 424 -4.53 9.44 -9.58
CA LEU A 424 -4.64 9.60 -8.13
C LEU A 424 -3.42 9.02 -7.39
N ILE A 425 -2.96 7.83 -7.77
CA ILE A 425 -1.76 7.22 -7.18
C ILE A 425 -0.55 8.15 -7.37
N ARG A 426 -0.33 8.69 -8.58
CA ARG A 426 0.83 9.55 -8.86
C ARG A 426 0.72 10.94 -8.23
N SER A 427 -0.47 11.55 -8.26
CA SER A 427 -0.69 12.88 -7.67
C SER A 427 -0.70 12.87 -6.14
N TYR A 428 -0.96 11.71 -5.54
CA TYR A 428 -1.04 11.52 -4.09
C TYR A 428 -0.20 10.34 -3.61
N SER A 429 1.03 10.22 -4.13
CA SER A 429 1.90 9.05 -3.96
C SER A 429 2.28 8.71 -2.52
N TYR A 430 2.17 9.64 -1.58
CA TYR A 430 2.56 9.39 -0.21
C TYR A 430 1.68 8.35 0.48
N GLN A 431 0.37 8.32 0.17
CA GLN A 431 -0.52 7.31 0.75
C GLN A 431 -0.15 5.93 0.21
N HIS A 432 0.23 5.84 -1.07
CA HIS A 432 0.73 4.60 -1.68
C HIS A 432 1.98 4.09 -0.95
N VAL A 433 2.99 4.95 -0.73
CA VAL A 433 4.21 4.58 -0.01
C VAL A 433 3.90 4.18 1.45
N ASP A 434 3.13 4.96 2.19
CA ASP A 434 2.76 4.66 3.58
C ASP A 434 2.00 3.32 3.73
N THR A 435 1.23 2.97 2.70
CA THR A 435 0.44 1.73 2.70
C THR A 435 1.32 0.50 2.43
N TYR A 436 2.26 0.59 1.48
CA TYR A 436 2.95 -0.56 0.88
C TYR A 436 4.47 -0.63 1.11
N ASP A 437 5.10 0.40 1.67
CA ASP A 437 6.52 0.39 2.06
C ASP A 437 6.64 0.35 3.58
N ARG A 438 7.09 -0.78 4.12
CA ARG A 438 7.22 -1.01 5.56
C ARG A 438 8.64 -1.45 5.91
N PRO A 439 9.20 -0.99 7.04
CA PRO A 439 10.48 -1.50 7.55
C PRO A 439 10.50 -3.03 7.74
N LEU A 440 9.35 -3.64 8.04
CA LEU A 440 9.22 -5.09 8.22
C LEU A 440 9.77 -5.90 7.03
N TYR A 441 9.57 -5.43 5.80
CA TYR A 441 10.01 -6.15 4.59
C TYR A 441 11.54 -6.21 4.44
N LYS A 442 12.26 -5.55 5.35
CA LYS A 442 13.72 -5.46 5.36
C LYS A 442 14.37 -6.50 6.26
N THR A 443 13.58 -7.30 6.98
CA THR A 443 14.08 -8.19 8.02
C THR A 443 13.79 -9.66 7.68
N SER A 444 14.64 -10.59 8.15
CA SER A 444 14.42 -12.02 7.93
C SER A 444 13.18 -12.57 8.64
N GLU A 445 12.70 -11.91 9.71
CA GLU A 445 11.45 -12.24 10.41
C GLU A 445 10.21 -12.12 9.50
N PHE A 446 10.26 -11.27 8.47
CA PHE A 446 9.21 -11.23 7.45
C PHE A 446 9.13 -12.55 6.67
N CYS A 447 10.29 -13.08 6.28
CA CYS A 447 10.40 -14.34 5.54
C CYS A 447 10.08 -15.54 6.43
N ALA A 448 10.44 -15.45 7.73
CA ALA A 448 10.25 -16.50 8.72
C ALA A 448 8.79 -16.92 8.90
N ALA A 449 7.82 -16.04 8.64
CA ALA A 449 6.41 -16.40 8.70
C ALA A 449 6.08 -17.60 7.79
N CYS A 450 6.75 -17.72 6.64
CA CYS A 450 6.53 -18.78 5.67
C CYS A 450 7.69 -19.78 5.59
N HIS A 451 8.94 -19.32 5.76
CA HIS A 451 10.19 -20.12 5.70
C HIS A 451 10.59 -20.74 7.06
N LYS A 452 9.58 -20.98 7.89
CA LYS A 452 9.71 -21.73 9.13
C LYS A 452 8.40 -22.47 9.39
N GLN A 453 8.53 -23.75 9.67
CA GLN A 453 7.45 -24.62 10.10
C GLN A 453 7.83 -25.19 11.46
N THR A 454 6.94 -25.02 12.43
CA THR A 454 7.15 -25.56 13.78
C THR A 454 6.05 -26.55 14.12
N PRO A 455 6.37 -27.68 14.78
CA PRO A 455 5.36 -28.61 15.25
C PRO A 455 4.33 -27.93 16.13
N LEU A 456 3.04 -28.10 15.81
CA LEU A 456 1.94 -27.57 16.60
C LEU A 456 1.44 -28.62 17.60
N PRO A 457 1.32 -28.28 18.90
CA PRO A 457 0.80 -29.22 19.90
C PRO A 457 -0.58 -29.77 19.52
N GLY A 458 -0.72 -31.10 19.58
CA GLY A 458 -2.01 -31.77 19.34
C GLY A 458 -2.45 -31.84 17.87
N ILE A 459 -1.64 -31.36 16.93
CA ILE A 459 -1.92 -31.42 15.49
C ILE A 459 -0.86 -32.32 14.86
N ARG A 460 -1.32 -33.31 14.08
CA ARG A 460 -0.40 -34.07 13.22
C ARG A 460 0.04 -33.14 12.10
N THR A 461 1.33 -32.79 12.07
CA THR A 461 1.90 -32.02 10.99
C THR A 461 1.96 -32.87 9.72
N SER A 462 2.24 -32.23 8.58
CA SER A 462 2.58 -32.92 7.33
C SER A 462 3.89 -33.72 7.40
N ALA A 463 4.57 -33.77 8.55
CA ALA A 463 5.80 -34.50 8.75
C ALA A 463 5.64 -35.98 8.36
N GLY A 464 6.49 -36.42 7.43
CA GLY A 464 6.43 -37.75 6.81
C GLY A 464 5.72 -37.78 5.44
N ILE A 465 4.97 -36.74 5.08
CA ILE A 465 4.42 -36.51 3.73
C ILE A 465 5.24 -35.41 3.02
N ALA A 466 5.63 -34.37 3.76
CA ALA A 466 6.54 -33.31 3.32
C ALA A 466 7.59 -33.04 4.42
N GLN A 467 8.78 -32.56 4.00
CA GLN A 467 9.83 -32.13 4.90
C GLN A 467 9.41 -30.84 5.62
N GLU A 468 9.62 -30.78 6.93
CA GLU A 468 9.44 -29.52 7.68
C GLU A 468 10.56 -28.55 7.30
N GLN A 469 10.20 -27.29 7.06
CA GLN A 469 11.13 -26.23 6.67
C GLN A 469 11.55 -25.42 7.89
N ASN A 470 12.84 -25.09 8.01
CA ASN A 470 13.31 -24.19 9.06
C ASN A 470 14.58 -23.45 8.65
N GLU A 471 14.49 -22.68 7.58
CA GLU A 471 15.63 -21.92 7.08
C GLU A 471 15.98 -20.74 8.00
N TYR A 472 14.97 -20.17 8.66
CA TYR A 472 15.16 -19.02 9.55
C TYR A 472 16.04 -19.35 10.76
N ASP A 473 15.78 -20.45 11.49
CA ASP A 473 16.61 -20.78 12.66
C ASP A 473 18.03 -21.19 12.23
N SER A 474 18.17 -21.90 11.10
CA SER A 474 19.49 -22.22 10.53
C SER A 474 20.28 -20.97 10.17
N TRP A 475 19.62 -19.94 9.63
CA TRP A 475 20.24 -18.63 9.37
C TRP A 475 20.61 -17.91 10.66
N LYS A 476 19.70 -17.85 11.63
CA LYS A 476 19.90 -17.17 12.92
C LYS A 476 21.03 -17.79 13.74
N MET A 477 21.26 -19.10 13.61
CA MET A 477 22.40 -19.81 14.22
C MET A 477 23.68 -19.75 13.37
N GLY A 478 23.57 -19.28 12.12
CA GLY A 478 24.66 -19.27 11.14
C GLY A 478 25.60 -18.08 11.28
N ARG A 479 26.68 -18.10 10.49
CA ARG A 479 27.71 -17.03 10.44
C ARG A 479 27.15 -15.67 9.98
N TRP A 480 26.01 -15.67 9.31
CA TRP A 480 25.45 -14.50 8.61
C TRP A 480 24.56 -13.63 9.50
N TYR A 481 24.21 -14.13 10.69
CA TYR A 481 23.46 -13.40 11.69
C TYR A 481 24.41 -12.79 12.72
N HIS A 482 24.29 -11.47 12.90
CA HIS A 482 25.05 -10.72 13.89
C HIS A 482 24.09 -9.84 14.69
N GLU A 483 23.80 -10.25 15.93
CA GLU A 483 22.84 -9.56 16.80
C GLU A 483 23.32 -8.15 17.21
N GLU A 484 24.63 -8.00 17.47
CA GLU A 484 25.20 -6.75 17.97
C GLU A 484 25.62 -5.76 16.86
N ASP A 485 25.79 -6.24 15.61
CA ASP A 485 26.28 -5.43 14.51
C ASP A 485 25.53 -5.74 13.20
N GLU A 486 24.49 -4.93 12.96
CA GLU A 486 23.67 -5.03 11.75
C GLU A 486 24.46 -4.80 10.46
N SER A 487 25.61 -4.11 10.52
CA SER A 487 26.45 -3.86 9.36
C SER A 487 27.15 -5.13 8.87
N LEU A 488 27.30 -6.15 9.71
CA LEU A 488 27.84 -7.46 9.34
C LEU A 488 26.76 -8.47 8.96
N ARG A 489 25.51 -8.21 9.33
CA ARG A 489 24.36 -9.08 9.04
C ARG A 489 24.04 -9.09 7.55
N ILE A 490 23.65 -10.28 7.06
CA ILE A 490 23.06 -10.49 5.73
C ILE A 490 21.66 -11.06 5.96
N GLU A 491 20.62 -10.37 5.53
CA GLU A 491 19.23 -10.86 5.63
C GLU A 491 18.90 -11.72 4.39
N CYS A 492 17.78 -12.46 4.47
CA CYS A 492 17.32 -13.29 3.34
C CYS A 492 17.25 -12.52 2.02
N ARG A 493 16.81 -11.25 2.06
CA ARG A 493 16.57 -10.42 0.88
C ARG A 493 17.84 -9.95 0.18
N GLU A 494 18.99 -9.82 0.85
CA GLU A 494 20.22 -9.46 0.13
C GLU A 494 20.66 -10.58 -0.83
N CYS A 495 20.41 -11.84 -0.47
CA CYS A 495 20.70 -12.98 -1.32
C CYS A 495 19.57 -13.29 -2.31
N HIS A 496 18.33 -13.32 -1.84
CA HIS A 496 17.18 -13.75 -2.65
C HIS A 496 16.50 -12.61 -3.42
N MET A 497 16.73 -11.36 -3.04
CA MET A 497 16.21 -10.18 -3.72
C MET A 497 17.33 -9.17 -4.01
N PRO A 498 18.39 -9.57 -4.73
CA PRO A 498 19.56 -8.73 -4.93
C PRO A 498 19.20 -7.45 -5.69
N LEU A 499 20.01 -6.42 -5.52
CA LEU A 499 19.80 -5.13 -6.17
C LEU A 499 20.08 -5.19 -7.66
N VAL A 500 19.11 -4.72 -8.46
CA VAL A 500 19.21 -4.62 -9.91
C VAL A 500 18.91 -3.19 -10.37
N ASP A 501 19.51 -2.76 -11.47
CA ASP A 501 19.28 -1.43 -12.03
C ASP A 501 17.82 -1.22 -12.40
N SER A 502 17.29 -0.03 -12.14
CA SER A 502 15.86 0.23 -12.20
C SER A 502 15.50 1.67 -12.55
N ASP A 503 14.45 1.79 -13.36
CA ASP A 503 13.72 3.05 -13.60
C ASP A 503 12.40 3.10 -12.80
N ASP A 504 12.17 2.13 -11.91
CA ASP A 504 10.97 2.00 -11.09
C ASP A 504 10.84 3.17 -10.09
N PRO A 505 9.63 3.70 -9.84
CA PRO A 505 9.40 4.68 -8.78
C PRO A 505 9.80 4.25 -7.37
N ALA A 506 9.91 2.95 -7.10
CA ALA A 506 10.43 2.34 -5.87
C ALA A 506 11.96 2.17 -5.87
N SER A 507 12.67 2.78 -6.84
CA SER A 507 14.13 2.77 -6.85
C SER A 507 14.72 3.60 -5.70
N GLY A 508 15.80 3.09 -5.10
CA GLY A 508 16.42 3.67 -3.91
C GLY A 508 15.65 3.44 -2.61
N ASP A 509 16.38 3.36 -1.48
CA ASP A 509 15.77 3.24 -0.15
C ASP A 509 16.68 3.88 0.90
N ALA A 510 16.16 4.88 1.63
CA ALA A 510 16.93 5.60 2.65
C ALA A 510 17.05 4.85 3.98
N HIS A 511 16.26 3.79 4.18
CA HIS A 511 16.22 3.03 5.43
C HIS A 511 16.79 1.61 5.27
N ASP A 512 17.47 1.32 4.15
CA ASP A 512 18.14 0.04 3.91
C ASP A 512 19.66 0.22 4.06
N ILE A 513 20.24 -0.44 5.07
CA ILE A 513 21.65 -0.29 5.45
C ILE A 513 22.63 -0.77 4.39
N ASN A 514 22.22 -1.69 3.52
CA ASN A 514 23.11 -2.30 2.52
C ASN A 514 23.11 -1.53 1.19
N ARG A 515 22.52 -0.32 1.13
CA ARG A 515 22.42 0.48 -0.10
C ARG A 515 22.34 1.97 0.16
N SER A 516 22.22 2.76 -0.91
CA SER A 516 22.03 4.21 -0.81
C SER A 516 20.62 4.62 -1.26
N SER A 517 20.16 5.77 -0.78
CA SER A 517 18.81 6.27 -1.05
C SER A 517 18.54 6.63 -2.52
N ASN A 518 19.57 6.76 -3.36
CA ASN A 518 19.47 7.19 -4.75
C ASN A 518 20.35 6.35 -5.69
N ASP A 519 20.52 5.06 -5.40
CA ASP A 519 21.35 4.15 -6.21
C ASP A 519 20.75 3.81 -7.59
N GLY A 520 19.48 4.17 -7.84
CA GLY A 520 18.78 3.83 -9.08
C GLY A 520 18.54 2.33 -9.24
N LYS A 521 18.39 1.60 -8.13
CA LYS A 521 18.19 0.14 -8.13
C LYS A 521 16.87 -0.24 -7.46
N HIS A 522 16.34 -1.43 -7.72
CA HIS A 522 15.29 -2.05 -6.91
C HIS A 522 15.71 -3.45 -6.45
N ARG A 523 15.02 -4.01 -5.46
CA ARG A 523 15.24 -5.37 -4.97
C ARG A 523 14.55 -6.36 -5.90
N SER A 524 15.30 -7.25 -6.55
CA SER A 524 14.73 -8.18 -7.55
C SER A 524 13.64 -9.06 -6.95
N HIS A 525 12.51 -9.22 -7.64
CA HIS A 525 11.42 -10.09 -7.20
C HIS A 525 11.45 -11.48 -7.87
N ARG A 526 12.59 -11.87 -8.45
CA ARG A 526 12.75 -13.23 -8.98
C ARG A 526 12.86 -14.27 -7.88
N MET A 527 13.42 -13.91 -6.73
CA MET A 527 13.50 -14.78 -5.54
C MET A 527 14.11 -16.15 -5.88
N LEU A 528 15.29 -16.14 -6.51
CA LEU A 528 15.95 -17.34 -7.00
C LEU A 528 16.24 -18.30 -5.84
N GLY A 529 15.93 -19.57 -6.07
CA GLY A 529 16.14 -20.67 -5.11
C GLY A 529 16.65 -21.91 -5.86
N SER A 530 15.98 -23.04 -5.68
CA SER A 530 16.26 -24.27 -6.45
C SER A 530 15.17 -24.60 -7.49
N ASN A 531 14.03 -23.91 -7.44
CA ASN A 531 12.89 -24.23 -8.29
C ASN A 531 13.06 -23.68 -9.71
N MET A 532 13.38 -24.56 -10.64
CA MET A 532 13.32 -24.31 -12.08
C MET A 532 12.12 -25.01 -12.74
N TYR A 533 11.39 -25.85 -11.99
CA TYR A 533 10.35 -26.71 -12.52
C TYR A 533 9.06 -25.95 -12.79
N ILE A 534 8.57 -25.17 -11.81
CA ILE A 534 7.34 -24.38 -11.93
C ILE A 534 7.39 -23.49 -13.17
N PRO A 535 8.38 -22.58 -13.31
CA PRO A 535 8.40 -21.66 -14.45
C PRO A 535 8.54 -22.35 -15.81
N VAL A 536 9.31 -23.43 -15.91
CA VAL A 536 9.58 -24.11 -17.19
C VAL A 536 8.43 -25.01 -17.60
N VAL A 537 7.91 -25.84 -16.69
CA VAL A 537 6.86 -26.82 -17.02
C VAL A 537 5.51 -26.16 -17.23
N GLN A 538 5.23 -25.06 -16.53
CA GLN A 538 4.02 -24.28 -16.74
C GLN A 538 4.14 -23.25 -17.88
N GLU A 539 5.27 -23.22 -18.58
CA GLU A 539 5.53 -22.31 -19.71
C GLU A 539 5.30 -20.82 -19.35
N LEU A 540 5.73 -20.41 -18.16
CA LEU A 540 5.52 -19.05 -17.67
C LEU A 540 6.32 -18.04 -18.49
N VAL A 541 5.77 -16.82 -18.60
CA VAL A 541 6.49 -15.69 -19.20
C VAL A 541 7.78 -15.44 -18.41
N GLY A 542 8.93 -15.43 -19.10
CA GLY A 542 10.24 -15.31 -18.46
C GLY A 542 10.73 -16.58 -17.75
N GLY A 543 10.04 -17.71 -17.90
CA GLY A 543 10.34 -18.94 -17.17
C GLY A 543 11.67 -19.61 -17.55
N GLN A 544 12.05 -19.59 -18.83
CA GLN A 544 13.36 -20.10 -19.27
C GLN A 544 14.52 -19.25 -18.72
N GLU A 545 14.39 -17.93 -18.79
CA GLU A 545 15.37 -17.00 -18.21
C GLU A 545 15.49 -17.21 -16.69
N HIS A 546 14.36 -17.38 -15.99
CA HIS A 546 14.37 -17.70 -14.56
C HIS A 546 15.13 -19.00 -14.28
N ALA A 547 14.93 -20.05 -15.08
CA ALA A 547 15.65 -21.31 -14.91
C ALA A 547 17.16 -21.17 -15.16
N GLU A 548 17.57 -20.42 -16.19
CA GLU A 548 18.97 -20.12 -16.47
C GLU A 548 19.63 -19.36 -15.31
N GLN A 549 18.95 -18.34 -14.79
CA GLN A 549 19.41 -17.58 -13.63
C GLN A 549 19.46 -18.43 -12.35
N THR A 550 18.49 -19.31 -12.13
CA THR A 550 18.52 -20.28 -11.02
C THR A 550 19.72 -21.22 -11.12
N ILE A 551 20.08 -21.69 -12.32
CA ILE A 551 21.29 -22.52 -12.51
C ILE A 551 22.56 -21.72 -12.20
N ALA A 552 22.66 -20.48 -12.70
CA ALA A 552 23.78 -19.59 -12.39
C ALA A 552 23.88 -19.30 -10.88
N TRP A 553 22.73 -19.07 -10.23
CA TRP A 553 22.61 -18.87 -8.79
C TRP A 553 23.17 -20.06 -8.01
N LEU A 554 22.69 -21.28 -8.29
CA LEU A 554 23.13 -22.50 -7.61
C LEU A 554 24.62 -22.80 -7.82
N ARG A 555 25.20 -22.35 -8.95
CA ARG A 555 26.63 -22.46 -9.23
C ARG A 555 27.48 -21.35 -8.60
N GLY A 556 26.86 -20.33 -8.02
CA GLY A 556 27.55 -19.17 -7.44
C GLY A 556 28.11 -18.22 -8.49
N GLU A 557 27.52 -18.21 -9.69
CA GLU A 557 27.94 -17.39 -10.83
C GLU A 557 27.29 -15.98 -10.83
N ILE A 558 26.27 -15.76 -9.99
CA ILE A 558 25.65 -14.45 -9.81
C ILE A 558 26.42 -13.67 -8.73
N GLU A 559 26.95 -12.52 -9.12
CA GLU A 559 27.59 -11.58 -8.21
C GLU A 559 26.53 -10.71 -7.52
N ILE A 560 26.73 -10.42 -6.22
CA ILE A 560 25.86 -9.55 -5.42
C ILE A 560 26.74 -8.46 -4.79
N PRO A 561 26.98 -7.34 -5.51
CA PRO A 561 27.94 -6.32 -5.11
C PRO A 561 27.65 -5.72 -3.73
N GLU A 562 26.38 -5.59 -3.33
CA GLU A 562 25.99 -4.97 -2.05
C GLU A 562 26.45 -5.74 -0.80
N ILE A 563 26.77 -7.03 -0.95
CA ILE A 563 27.26 -7.87 0.14
C ILE A 563 28.55 -8.61 -0.21
N GLU A 564 29.22 -8.23 -1.31
CA GLU A 564 30.49 -8.83 -1.74
C GLU A 564 31.55 -8.81 -0.63
N SER A 565 31.61 -7.74 0.17
CA SER A 565 32.58 -7.65 1.29
C SER A 565 32.26 -8.58 2.46
N LYS A 566 31.04 -9.11 2.52
CA LYS A 566 30.57 -10.03 3.55
C LYS A 566 30.61 -11.48 3.04
N TRP A 567 30.47 -11.68 1.73
CA TRP A 567 30.33 -12.98 1.05
C TRP A 567 31.68 -13.59 0.64
N ASP A 568 31.88 -14.89 0.87
CA ASP A 568 32.99 -15.66 0.29
C ASP A 568 32.96 -15.69 -1.26
N THR A 569 34.11 -16.00 -1.90
CA THR A 569 34.21 -16.13 -3.37
C THR A 569 34.08 -17.60 -3.83
N GLY A 570 33.71 -17.82 -5.11
CA GLY A 570 33.58 -19.16 -5.69
C GLY A 570 32.15 -19.74 -5.65
N PRO A 571 31.99 -21.06 -5.79
CA PRO A 571 30.67 -21.70 -5.90
C PRO A 571 29.90 -21.71 -4.58
N VAL A 572 28.58 -21.86 -4.65
CA VAL A 572 27.70 -21.84 -3.46
C VAL A 572 28.07 -22.92 -2.46
N VAL A 573 28.23 -24.14 -2.98
CA VAL A 573 28.80 -25.28 -2.26
C VAL A 573 30.10 -25.69 -2.93
N THR A 574 31.18 -25.66 -2.18
CA THR A 574 32.50 -26.10 -2.67
C THR A 574 32.70 -27.58 -2.37
N LEU A 575 33.17 -28.32 -3.37
CA LEU A 575 33.48 -29.74 -3.28
C LEU A 575 34.98 -29.94 -3.37
N GLU A 576 35.57 -30.59 -2.38
CA GLU A 576 36.98 -30.98 -2.35
C GLU A 576 37.07 -32.51 -2.28
N ILE A 577 37.84 -33.12 -3.19
CA ILE A 577 38.15 -34.55 -3.15
C ILE A 577 39.58 -34.68 -2.62
N VAL A 578 39.70 -35.23 -1.41
CA VAL A 578 40.99 -35.57 -0.83
C VAL A 578 41.31 -37.02 -1.20
N ALA A 579 42.32 -37.17 -2.05
CA ALA A 579 42.78 -38.44 -2.60
C ALA A 579 44.31 -38.44 -2.77
N PRO A 580 44.96 -39.61 -2.80
CA PRO A 580 46.38 -39.69 -3.12
C PRO A 580 46.68 -39.20 -4.55
N ASP A 581 47.74 -38.41 -4.73
CA ASP A 581 48.15 -37.87 -6.03
C ASP A 581 48.48 -38.96 -7.08
N ARG A 582 48.82 -40.17 -6.64
CA ARG A 582 49.19 -41.30 -7.50
C ARG A 582 48.73 -42.63 -6.90
N ILE A 583 48.26 -43.52 -7.77
CA ILE A 583 47.82 -44.88 -7.43
C ILE A 583 48.35 -45.87 -8.46
N LYS A 584 48.46 -47.15 -8.10
CA LYS A 584 48.76 -48.27 -9.00
C LYS A 584 47.52 -49.12 -9.23
N ALA A 585 47.48 -49.83 -10.36
CA ALA A 585 46.42 -50.77 -10.64
C ALA A 585 46.39 -51.88 -9.58
N GLY A 586 45.25 -52.04 -8.91
CA GLY A 586 45.05 -52.97 -7.81
C GLY A 586 45.16 -52.35 -6.41
N ASP A 587 45.54 -51.07 -6.29
CA ASP A 587 45.53 -50.37 -5.01
C ASP A 587 44.08 -50.12 -4.53
N LEU A 588 43.85 -50.31 -3.23
CA LEU A 588 42.66 -49.81 -2.55
C LEU A 588 42.94 -48.36 -2.13
N VAL A 589 42.01 -47.45 -2.46
CA VAL A 589 42.18 -46.01 -2.27
C VAL A 589 41.05 -45.49 -1.41
N ASP A 590 41.40 -44.86 -0.30
CA ASP A 590 40.46 -44.10 0.51
C ASP A 590 40.27 -42.72 -0.13
N LEU A 591 39.05 -42.43 -0.54
CA LEU A 591 38.64 -41.13 -1.05
C LEU A 591 37.82 -40.43 0.03
N GLN A 592 38.21 -39.21 0.39
CA GLN A 592 37.39 -38.35 1.24
C GLN A 592 36.79 -37.24 0.39
N LEU A 593 35.50 -36.99 0.58
CA LEU A 593 34.77 -35.91 -0.05
C LEU A 593 34.41 -34.89 1.02
N HIS A 594 34.91 -33.66 0.89
CA HIS A 594 34.48 -32.54 1.72
C HIS A 594 33.51 -31.66 0.93
N LEU A 595 32.40 -31.29 1.56
CA LEU A 595 31.42 -30.35 1.03
C LEU A 595 31.34 -29.17 1.99
N TYR A 596 31.60 -27.97 1.48
CA TYR A 596 31.60 -26.74 2.24
C TYR A 596 30.45 -25.86 1.78
N ASN A 597 29.54 -25.53 2.69
CA ASN A 597 28.53 -24.50 2.48
C ASN A 597 29.16 -23.14 2.74
N ASN A 598 29.64 -22.48 1.66
CA ASN A 598 30.36 -21.22 1.76
C ASN A 598 29.46 -20.00 1.58
N LYS A 599 28.26 -20.19 1.03
CA LYS A 599 27.43 -19.09 0.51
C LYS A 599 25.97 -19.19 0.87
N THR A 600 25.47 -20.33 1.34
CA THR A 600 24.08 -20.47 1.74
C THR A 600 23.93 -19.97 3.17
N GLY A 601 22.93 -19.10 3.38
CA GLY A 601 22.61 -18.51 4.67
C GLY A 601 22.15 -19.50 5.73
N HIS A 602 21.68 -20.67 5.28
CA HIS A 602 20.98 -21.71 6.04
C HIS A 602 21.50 -23.10 5.62
N GLU A 603 20.84 -24.17 6.08
CA GLU A 603 21.16 -25.54 5.67
C GLU A 603 21.04 -25.74 4.15
N PHE A 604 21.89 -26.60 3.58
CA PHE A 604 21.89 -26.91 2.16
C PHE A 604 21.93 -28.43 1.92
N PRO A 605 21.01 -28.98 1.09
CA PRO A 605 19.83 -28.31 0.54
C PRO A 605 18.81 -27.98 1.64
N ALA A 606 18.01 -26.94 1.42
CA ALA A 606 16.82 -26.63 2.20
C ALA A 606 15.57 -27.17 1.48
#